data_AF-A0AA38T0D2-F1
#
_entry.id   AF-A0AA38T0D2-F1
#
_cell.length_a   1.000
_cell.length_b   1.000
_cell.length_c   1.000
_cell.angle_alpha   90.00
_cell.angle_beta   90.00
_cell.angle_gamma   90.00
#
_symmetry.space_group_name_H-M   'P 1'
#
loop_
_entity.id
_entity.type
_entity.pdbx_description
1 polymer ?
#
loop_
_entity_poly.entity_id
_entity_poly.type
_entity_poly.pdbx_seq_one_letter_code
_entity_poly.pdbx_strand_id
1 'polypeptide(L)'
;MEGLKVSDAELVVYLHPSKSKNVSQAIFGELSSMLFKFNEIFDGVLLAYSASTEDELAKILPGLNPYFGVRLQARLLLFYPKPDMLLEGKVVKLGLQTIHTIVLGFSSATIIEEDIRDEFSYKVFMLAPLIGTHKIEIGTVIRFVVKSFDEETLHITGSLASPHTGSISWLDKPVEESSNTKKRKGYEMENEDSLSLKTDKKKSKKHSSDSL
;
A
#
# COMPACT_ATOMS: atom_id res chain seq x y z
N MET A 1 -8.71 -3.83 -1.48
CA MET A 1 -8.65 -2.47 -0.91
C MET A 1 -10.05 -1.88 -0.97
N GLU A 2 -10.52 -1.23 0.08
CA GLU A 2 -11.92 -0.78 0.22
C GLU A 2 -12.29 0.36 -0.73
N GLY A 3 -11.34 1.25 -1.05
CA GLY A 3 -11.58 2.39 -1.95
C GLY A 3 -11.72 2.03 -3.43
N LEU A 4 -12.01 0.79 -3.81
CA LEU A 4 -12.25 0.38 -5.19
C LEU A 4 -13.69 -0.08 -5.37
N LYS A 5 -14.36 0.46 -6.38
CA LYS A 5 -15.76 0.16 -6.70
C LYS A 5 -15.91 -0.16 -8.18
N VAL A 6 -16.68 -1.19 -8.49
CA VAL A 6 -17.14 -1.46 -9.85
C VAL A 6 -18.56 -0.94 -9.99
N SER A 7 -18.84 -0.19 -11.05
CA SER A 7 -20.17 0.36 -11.34
C SER A 7 -20.57 0.05 -12.77
N ASP A 8 -21.76 -0.51 -12.94
CA ASP A 8 -22.40 -0.59 -14.25
C ASP A 8 -23.19 0.71 -14.49
N ALA A 9 -23.12 1.26 -15.69
CA ALA A 9 -23.69 2.55 -16.03
C ALA A 9 -24.20 2.58 -17.47
N GLU A 10 -25.40 3.15 -17.64
CA GLU A 10 -25.94 3.53 -18.94
C GLU A 10 -25.53 4.96 -19.27
N LEU A 11 -24.73 5.12 -20.32
CA LEU A 11 -24.16 6.40 -20.70
C LEU A 11 -24.65 6.82 -22.09
N VAL A 12 -24.62 8.13 -22.31
CA VAL A 12 -24.77 8.71 -23.66
C VAL A 12 -23.52 9.53 -23.94
N VAL A 13 -22.79 9.15 -24.98
CA VAL A 13 -21.62 9.91 -25.45
C VAL A 13 -22.03 10.71 -26.68
N TYR A 14 -21.78 12.01 -26.63
CA TYR A 14 -22.05 12.91 -27.74
C TYR A 14 -20.81 13.09 -28.60
N LEU A 15 -20.92 12.70 -29.86
CA LEU A 15 -19.82 12.73 -30.81
C LEU A 15 -20.05 13.76 -31.91
N HIS A 16 -18.97 14.43 -32.30
CA HIS A 16 -18.99 15.34 -33.43
C HIS A 16 -19.19 14.56 -34.76
N PRO A 17 -19.97 15.06 -35.75
CA PRO A 17 -20.26 14.35 -37.00
C PRO A 17 -19.02 13.87 -37.77
N SER A 18 -17.89 14.59 -37.65
CA SER A 18 -16.62 14.18 -38.26
C SER A 18 -16.07 12.84 -37.72
N LYS A 19 -16.57 12.35 -36.58
CA LYS A 19 -16.19 11.08 -35.97
C LYS A 19 -17.10 9.91 -36.39
N SER A 20 -18.13 10.15 -37.20
CA SER A 20 -19.10 9.14 -37.66
C SER A 20 -18.47 7.96 -38.40
N LYS A 21 -17.32 8.14 -39.07
CA LYS A 21 -16.61 7.06 -39.76
C LYS A 21 -16.04 6.01 -38.80
N ASN A 22 -15.69 6.39 -37.57
CA ASN A 22 -15.13 5.48 -36.57
C ASN A 22 -15.66 5.81 -35.16
N VAL A 23 -16.92 5.45 -34.94
CA VAL A 23 -17.67 5.72 -33.71
C VAL A 23 -17.01 5.06 -32.51
N SER A 24 -16.64 3.77 -32.61
CA SER A 24 -16.03 3.03 -31.50
C SER A 24 -14.77 3.71 -31.00
N GLN A 25 -13.84 4.07 -31.90
CA GLN A 25 -12.62 4.79 -31.51
C GLN A 25 -12.92 6.14 -30.85
N ALA A 26 -13.95 6.85 -31.33
CA ALA A 26 -14.34 8.12 -30.74
C ALA A 26 -14.93 7.96 -29.32
N ILE A 27 -15.76 6.93 -29.09
CA ILE A 27 -16.25 6.56 -27.75
C ILE A 27 -15.09 6.25 -26.82
N PHE A 28 -14.15 5.40 -27.25
CA PHE A 28 -12.95 5.09 -26.47
C PHE A 28 -12.12 6.35 -26.18
N GLY A 29 -12.04 7.28 -27.12
CA GLY A 29 -11.40 8.58 -26.92
C GLY A 29 -12.06 9.39 -25.80
N GLU A 30 -13.38 9.53 -25.82
CA GLU A 30 -14.14 10.26 -24.80
C GLU A 30 -14.02 9.60 -23.42
N LEU A 31 -14.21 8.27 -23.33
CA LEU A 31 -14.07 7.54 -22.07
C LEU A 31 -12.64 7.59 -21.52
N SER A 32 -11.63 7.47 -22.39
CA SER A 32 -10.22 7.59 -21.99
C SER A 32 -9.88 8.98 -21.48
N SER A 33 -10.55 10.03 -21.99
CA SER A 33 -10.32 11.40 -21.53
C SER A 33 -10.72 11.63 -20.06
N MET A 34 -11.56 10.75 -19.51
CA MET A 34 -12.02 10.76 -18.11
C MET A 34 -11.12 9.93 -17.18
N LEU A 35 -10.19 9.14 -17.71
CA LEU A 35 -9.29 8.33 -16.87
C LEU A 35 -8.44 9.22 -15.95
N PHE A 36 -8.26 8.76 -14.71
CA PHE A 36 -7.52 9.43 -13.64
C PHE A 36 -8.03 10.84 -13.33
N LYS A 37 -9.32 11.11 -13.58
CA LYS A 37 -10.00 12.33 -13.16
C LYS A 37 -11.17 11.98 -12.27
N PHE A 38 -11.39 12.79 -11.25
CA PHE A 38 -12.61 12.70 -10.46
C PHE A 38 -13.81 13.07 -11.35
N ASN A 39 -14.87 12.27 -11.23
CA ASN A 39 -16.11 12.49 -11.94
C ASN A 39 -17.24 12.56 -10.91
N GLU A 40 -17.90 13.71 -10.83
CA GLU A 40 -18.98 13.97 -9.88
C GLU A 40 -20.20 13.06 -10.09
N ILE A 41 -20.48 12.65 -11.33
CA ILE A 41 -21.63 11.80 -11.66
C ILE A 41 -21.43 10.40 -11.09
N PHE A 42 -20.20 9.88 -11.22
CA PHE A 42 -19.86 8.56 -10.68
C PHE A 42 -19.44 8.62 -9.22
N ASP A 43 -19.24 9.83 -8.69
CA ASP A 43 -18.64 10.13 -7.39
C ASP A 43 -17.38 9.28 -7.26
N GLY A 44 -16.31 9.60 -7.99
CA GLY A 44 -15.07 8.80 -7.96
C GLY A 44 -14.14 9.04 -9.14
N VAL A 45 -12.92 8.51 -9.04
CA VAL A 45 -11.89 8.62 -10.08
C VAL A 45 -11.95 7.41 -11.00
N LEU A 46 -12.14 7.63 -12.30
CA LEU A 46 -12.19 6.52 -13.27
C LEU A 46 -10.80 5.92 -13.50
N LEU A 47 -10.61 4.66 -13.14
CA LEU A 47 -9.34 3.93 -13.33
C LEU A 47 -9.30 3.11 -14.61
N ALA A 48 -10.42 2.47 -14.93
CA ALA A 48 -10.57 1.62 -16.10
C ALA A 48 -12.03 1.54 -16.48
N TYR A 49 -12.29 1.17 -17.73
CA TYR A 49 -13.64 0.99 -18.22
C TYR A 49 -13.68 -0.12 -19.27
N SER A 50 -14.86 -0.72 -19.40
CA SER A 50 -15.26 -1.53 -20.53
C SER A 50 -16.59 -0.98 -21.02
N ALA A 51 -16.77 -0.80 -22.32
CA ALA A 51 -17.99 -0.24 -22.87
C ALA A 51 -18.39 -0.99 -24.14
N SER A 52 -19.69 -1.16 -24.31
CA SER A 52 -20.31 -1.76 -25.48
C SER A 52 -21.54 -0.97 -25.88
N THR A 53 -21.78 -0.89 -27.18
CA THR A 53 -22.98 -0.29 -27.76
C THR A 53 -23.92 -1.41 -28.18
N GLU A 54 -25.15 -1.39 -27.68
CA GLU A 54 -26.19 -2.33 -28.13
C GLU A 54 -26.96 -1.80 -29.35
N ASP A 55 -26.94 -0.49 -29.56
CA ASP A 55 -27.69 0.20 -30.60
C ASP A 55 -26.79 0.55 -31.79
N GLU A 56 -27.20 0.15 -33.00
CA GLU A 56 -26.55 0.58 -34.25
C GLU A 56 -26.91 2.04 -34.62
N LEU A 57 -27.97 2.58 -34.01
CA LEU A 57 -28.52 3.88 -34.34
C LEU A 57 -28.17 4.93 -33.28
N ALA A 58 -27.65 6.07 -33.74
CA ALA A 58 -27.37 7.22 -32.89
C ALA A 58 -28.47 8.29 -33.04
N LYS A 59 -28.76 9.01 -31.95
CA LYS A 59 -29.72 10.11 -31.96
C LYS A 59 -29.00 11.42 -32.26
N ILE A 60 -29.35 12.06 -33.37
CA ILE A 60 -28.84 13.41 -33.67
C ILE A 60 -29.48 14.42 -32.70
N LEU A 61 -28.64 15.22 -32.04
CA LEU A 61 -29.09 16.36 -31.26
C LEU A 61 -29.42 17.52 -32.20
N PRO A 62 -30.66 18.03 -32.19
CA PRO A 62 -31.02 19.20 -32.99
C PRO A 62 -30.36 20.46 -32.41
N GLY A 63 -29.73 21.27 -33.26
CA GLY A 63 -29.04 22.50 -32.85
C GLY A 63 -28.11 23.06 -33.93
N LEU A 64 -27.47 24.21 -33.65
CA LEU A 64 -26.53 24.88 -34.57
C LEU A 64 -25.30 24.01 -34.89
N ASN A 65 -24.81 23.26 -33.89
CA ASN A 65 -23.70 22.32 -34.04
C ASN A 65 -24.24 20.91 -33.79
N PRO A 66 -24.64 20.15 -34.82
CA PRO A 66 -25.25 18.85 -34.61
C PRO A 66 -24.21 17.89 -34.06
N TYR A 67 -24.43 17.35 -32.87
CA TYR A 67 -23.73 16.18 -32.35
C TYR A 67 -24.67 14.98 -32.46
N PHE A 68 -24.12 13.77 -32.48
CA PHE A 68 -24.93 12.56 -32.38
C PHE A 68 -24.61 11.85 -31.07
N GLY A 69 -25.67 11.52 -30.32
CA GLY A 69 -25.59 10.77 -29.07
C GLY A 69 -25.64 9.28 -29.33
N VAL A 70 -24.65 8.55 -28.83
CA VAL A 70 -24.59 7.09 -28.85
C VAL A 70 -24.85 6.58 -27.43
N ARG A 71 -25.78 5.65 -27.28
CA ARG A 71 -26.04 4.97 -26.01
C ARG A 71 -25.04 3.83 -25.82
N LEU A 72 -24.53 3.69 -24.62
CA LEU A 72 -23.58 2.64 -24.27
C LEU A 72 -23.89 2.08 -22.88
N GLN A 73 -23.72 0.76 -22.78
CA GLN A 73 -23.58 0.06 -21.50
C GLN A 73 -22.10 0.05 -21.15
N ALA A 74 -21.75 0.58 -19.99
CA ALA A 74 -20.37 0.67 -19.54
C ALA A 74 -20.20 0.07 -18.14
N ARG A 75 -19.11 -0.66 -17.96
CA ARG A 75 -18.64 -1.15 -16.67
C ARG A 75 -17.38 -0.37 -16.29
N LEU A 76 -17.46 0.37 -15.21
CA LEU A 76 -16.46 1.33 -14.75
C LEU A 76 -15.78 0.79 -13.49
N LEU A 77 -14.45 0.86 -13.46
CA LEU A 77 -13.66 0.66 -12.24
C LEU A 77 -13.31 2.04 -11.69
N LEU A 78 -13.78 2.33 -10.49
CA LEU A 78 -13.64 3.62 -9.82
C LEU A 78 -12.74 3.48 -8.60
N PHE A 79 -11.86 4.46 -8.40
CA PHE A 79 -11.24 4.73 -7.11
C PHE A 79 -12.09 5.74 -6.35
N TYR A 80 -12.58 5.32 -5.19
CA TYR A 80 -13.58 6.01 -4.40
C TYR A 80 -13.21 6.01 -2.92
N PRO A 81 -12.17 6.77 -2.51
CA PRO A 81 -11.82 6.88 -1.11
C PRO A 81 -12.90 7.69 -0.37
N LYS A 82 -13.53 7.08 0.64
CA LYS A 82 -14.42 7.78 1.58
C LYS A 82 -13.79 7.76 2.98
N PRO A 83 -14.17 8.72 3.85
CA PRO A 83 -13.76 8.67 5.25
C PRO A 83 -14.01 7.29 5.87
N ASP A 84 -13.13 6.92 6.80
CA ASP A 84 -13.13 5.67 7.56
C ASP A 84 -12.78 4.40 6.75
N MET A 85 -12.55 4.50 5.44
CA MET A 85 -12.06 3.36 4.63
C MET A 85 -10.58 3.07 4.88
N LEU A 86 -10.21 1.80 4.81
CA LEU A 86 -8.83 1.33 4.86
C LEU A 86 -8.21 1.27 3.46
N LEU A 87 -7.15 2.05 3.28
CA LEU A 87 -6.33 2.05 2.06
C LEU A 87 -4.91 1.60 2.35
N GLU A 88 -4.24 1.14 1.30
CA GLU A 88 -2.84 0.74 1.37
C GLU A 88 -2.02 1.60 0.41
N GLY A 89 -0.93 2.17 0.93
CA GLY A 89 -0.06 3.07 0.19
C GLY A 89 1.40 2.74 0.42
N LYS A 90 2.22 2.93 -0.62
CA LYS A 90 3.68 2.78 -0.50
C LYS A 90 4.27 4.08 0.01
N VAL A 91 5.04 4.01 1.10
CA VAL A 91 5.76 5.16 1.65
C VAL A 91 6.82 5.63 0.66
N VAL A 92 6.78 6.90 0.30
CA VAL A 92 7.74 7.52 -0.63
C VAL A 92 8.62 8.56 0.04
N LYS A 93 8.15 9.16 1.14
CA LYS A 93 8.91 10.15 1.90
C LYS A 93 8.47 10.12 3.37
N LEU A 94 9.45 10.29 4.26
CA LEU A 94 9.26 10.50 5.69
C LEU A 94 9.75 11.90 6.04
N GLY A 95 8.88 12.69 6.65
CA GLY A 95 9.21 13.95 7.31
C GLY A 95 9.30 13.76 8.82
N LEU A 96 9.73 14.80 9.54
CA LEU A 96 9.76 14.81 11.00
C LEU A 96 8.37 14.56 11.60
N GLN A 97 7.33 15.10 10.96
CA GLN A 97 5.95 15.10 11.45
C GLN A 97 4.96 14.56 10.40
N THR A 98 5.46 13.99 9.31
CA THR A 98 4.59 13.53 8.22
C THR A 98 5.09 12.25 7.58
N ILE A 99 4.17 11.41 7.14
CA ILE A 99 4.43 10.27 6.29
C ILE A 99 3.71 10.52 4.97
N HIS A 100 4.47 10.53 3.87
CA HIS A 100 3.91 10.65 2.53
C HIS A 100 3.91 9.30 1.84
N THR A 101 2.77 8.91 1.30
CA THR A 101 2.58 7.65 0.59
C THR A 101 1.94 7.87 -0.78
N ILE A 102 2.05 6.86 -1.64
CA ILE A 102 1.34 6.79 -2.92
C ILE A 102 0.42 5.59 -2.91
N VAL A 103 -0.85 5.82 -3.18
CA VAL A 103 -1.92 4.83 -3.32
C VAL A 103 -2.15 4.56 -4.81
N LEU A 104 -2.17 3.28 -5.18
CA LEU A 104 -2.39 2.80 -6.57
C LEU A 104 -1.46 3.40 -7.64
N GLY A 105 -0.38 4.07 -7.24
CA GLY A 105 0.60 4.67 -8.15
C GLY A 105 0.28 6.09 -8.64
N PHE A 106 -0.89 6.65 -8.33
CA PHE A 106 -1.29 7.97 -8.84
C PHE A 106 -1.79 8.94 -7.76
N SER A 107 -2.45 8.44 -6.71
CA SER A 107 -2.99 9.29 -5.65
C SER A 107 -1.98 9.42 -4.53
N SER A 108 -1.71 10.64 -4.10
CA SER A 108 -0.79 10.92 -2.99
C SER A 108 -1.57 10.97 -1.68
N ALA A 109 -0.97 10.45 -0.60
CA ALA A 109 -1.56 10.55 0.73
C ALA A 109 -0.57 11.08 1.75
N THR A 110 -1.05 11.89 2.69
CA THR A 110 -0.28 12.42 3.81
C THR A 110 -0.92 12.01 5.12
N ILE A 111 -0.10 11.51 6.04
CA ILE A 111 -0.46 11.25 7.44
C ILE A 111 0.40 12.19 8.28
N ILE A 112 -0.24 13.01 9.12
CA ILE A 112 0.43 13.98 10.00
C ILE A 112 0.66 13.37 11.40
N GLU A 113 1.59 13.94 12.17
CA GLU A 113 1.99 13.46 13.49
C GLU A 113 0.81 13.26 14.43
N GLU A 114 -0.17 14.16 14.42
CA GLU A 114 -1.38 14.09 15.24
C GLU A 114 -2.27 12.88 14.92
N ASP A 115 -2.12 12.33 13.72
CA ASP A 115 -2.83 11.15 13.22
C ASP A 115 -1.96 9.88 13.29
N ILE A 116 -0.84 9.91 14.01
CA ILE A 116 0.04 8.76 14.27
C ILE A 116 -0.05 8.40 15.75
N ARG A 117 -0.07 7.10 16.07
CA ARG A 117 -0.04 6.65 17.48
C ARG A 117 1.26 7.06 18.16
N ASP A 118 1.18 7.46 19.42
CA ASP A 118 2.32 7.89 20.26
C ASP A 118 3.44 6.84 20.39
N GLU A 119 3.15 5.57 20.09
CA GLU A 119 4.14 4.49 20.08
C GLU A 119 5.18 4.61 18.96
N PHE A 120 4.90 5.38 17.91
CA PHE A 120 5.85 5.64 16.83
C PHE A 120 6.74 6.84 17.16
N SER A 121 8.04 6.58 17.33
CA SER A 121 9.05 7.64 17.44
C SER A 121 9.79 7.84 16.12
N TYR A 122 9.84 9.07 15.60
CA TYR A 122 10.74 9.39 14.48
C TYR A 122 12.21 9.30 14.92
N LYS A 123 13.03 8.57 14.17
CA LYS A 123 14.47 8.43 14.46
C LYS A 123 15.33 9.02 13.36
N VAL A 124 16.02 10.12 13.68
CA VAL A 124 17.22 10.58 12.95
C VAL A 124 18.41 9.82 13.53
N PHE A 125 19.06 8.97 12.76
CA PHE A 125 20.11 8.06 13.25
C PHE A 125 21.25 8.75 14.03
N MET A 126 21.47 8.33 15.28
CA MET A 126 22.80 8.09 15.88
C MET A 126 22.65 7.25 17.18
N LEU A 127 23.12 6.00 17.18
CA LEU A 127 23.29 5.11 18.34
C LEU A 127 22.08 4.83 19.27
N ALA A 128 21.03 4.15 18.78
CA ALA A 128 20.08 3.51 19.70
C ALA A 128 19.60 2.15 19.14
N PRO A 129 19.87 1.01 19.83
CA PRO A 129 19.29 -0.27 19.45
C PRO A 129 17.79 -0.21 19.77
N LEU A 130 16.93 -0.29 18.76
CA LEU A 130 15.48 -0.37 18.99
C LEU A 130 15.05 -1.82 18.99
N ILE A 131 14.66 -2.31 20.16
CA ILE A 131 13.79 -3.48 20.28
C ILE A 131 12.37 -2.93 20.07
N GLY A 132 11.95 -2.87 18.81
CA GLY A 132 10.61 -2.50 18.39
C GLY A 132 10.30 -3.24 17.09
N THR A 133 9.23 -4.01 17.06
CA THR A 133 8.93 -4.94 15.94
C THR A 133 8.28 -4.26 14.74
N HIS A 134 7.73 -3.06 14.92
CA HIS A 134 7.01 -2.31 13.90
C HIS A 134 7.84 -1.14 13.37
N LYS A 135 8.31 -1.25 12.13
CA LYS A 135 9.15 -0.25 11.47
C LYS A 135 8.46 0.21 10.18
N ILE A 136 8.37 1.52 10.00
CA ILE A 136 7.88 2.15 8.77
C ILE A 136 9.06 2.88 8.13
N GLU A 137 9.46 2.43 6.94
CA GLU A 137 10.55 3.03 6.17
C GLU A 137 10.06 3.39 4.76
N ILE A 138 10.82 4.24 4.06
CA ILE A 138 10.60 4.48 2.64
C ILE A 138 10.60 3.15 1.89
N GLY A 139 9.59 2.95 1.04
CA GLY A 139 9.36 1.71 0.30
C GLY A 139 8.41 0.72 0.98
N THR A 140 8.13 0.90 2.28
CA THR A 140 7.17 0.06 3.02
C THR A 140 5.75 0.34 2.52
N VAL A 141 4.92 -0.71 2.41
CA VAL A 141 3.47 -0.55 2.21
C VAL A 141 2.81 -0.47 3.57
N ILE A 142 2.07 0.61 3.80
CA ILE A 142 1.32 0.82 5.04
C ILE A 142 -0.17 0.84 4.75
N ARG A 143 -0.95 0.29 5.68
CA ARG A 143 -2.41 0.40 5.73
C ARG A 143 -2.80 1.57 6.63
N PHE A 144 -3.68 2.45 6.17
CA PHE A 144 -4.13 3.62 6.92
C PHE A 144 -5.62 3.88 6.68
N VAL A 145 -6.24 4.62 7.60
CA VAL A 145 -7.65 5.04 7.50
C VAL A 145 -7.73 6.37 6.77
N VAL A 146 -8.67 6.52 5.85
CA VAL A 146 -8.95 7.80 5.16
C VAL A 146 -9.67 8.77 6.11
N LYS A 147 -9.18 10.00 6.21
CA LYS A 147 -9.90 11.10 6.88
C LYS A 147 -10.65 11.97 5.87
N SER A 148 -9.98 12.31 4.77
CA SER A 148 -10.56 13.12 3.71
C SER A 148 -9.87 12.84 2.38
N PHE A 149 -10.57 13.20 1.30
CA PHE A 149 -10.09 13.14 -0.06
C PHE A 149 -10.35 14.47 -0.76
N ASP A 150 -9.31 15.02 -1.39
CA ASP A 150 -9.37 16.18 -2.24
C ASP A 150 -9.58 15.72 -3.69
N GLU A 151 -10.74 16.06 -4.25
CA GLU A 151 -11.18 15.64 -5.58
C GLU A 151 -10.42 16.34 -6.72
N GLU A 152 -9.87 17.53 -6.48
CA GLU A 152 -9.13 18.30 -7.47
C GLU A 152 -7.69 17.81 -7.58
N THR A 153 -7.02 17.62 -6.45
CA THR A 153 -5.61 17.21 -6.40
C THR A 153 -5.43 15.69 -6.31
N LEU A 154 -6.53 14.95 -6.11
CA LEU A 154 -6.55 13.51 -5.82
C LEU A 154 -5.69 13.16 -4.60
N HIS A 155 -5.63 14.07 -3.63
CA HIS A 155 -4.84 13.93 -2.41
C HIS A 155 -5.68 13.35 -1.27
N ILE A 156 -5.09 12.44 -0.50
CA ILE A 156 -5.74 11.79 0.64
C ILE A 156 -5.09 12.27 1.93
N THR A 157 -5.90 12.69 2.90
CA THR A 157 -5.43 12.80 4.29
C THR A 157 -5.74 11.49 4.99
N GLY A 158 -4.73 10.88 5.59
CA GLY A 158 -4.83 9.56 6.22
C GLY A 158 -4.50 9.58 7.72
N SER A 159 -4.85 8.49 8.41
CA SER A 159 -4.55 8.28 9.82
C SER A 159 -4.04 6.86 10.12
N LEU A 160 -3.09 6.80 11.03
CA LEU A 160 -2.55 5.59 11.65
C LEU A 160 -2.97 5.44 13.12
N ALA A 161 -3.95 6.24 13.59
CA ALA A 161 -4.42 6.20 14.97
C ALA A 161 -5.11 4.87 15.34
N SER A 162 -5.75 4.21 14.36
CA SER A 162 -6.48 2.96 14.58
C SER A 162 -5.52 1.76 14.76
N PRO A 163 -5.82 0.79 15.66
CA PRO A 163 -4.97 -0.38 15.92
C PRO A 163 -4.66 -1.25 14.69
N HIS A 164 -5.54 -1.25 13.69
CA HIS A 164 -5.43 -2.09 12.49
C HIS A 164 -4.65 -1.42 11.34
N THR A 165 -3.86 -0.40 11.66
CA THR A 165 -3.09 0.40 10.70
C THR A 165 -1.58 0.24 10.88
N GLY A 166 -0.80 0.71 9.92
CA GLY A 166 0.66 0.69 9.92
C GLY A 166 1.22 -0.25 8.86
N SER A 167 2.49 -0.65 9.00
CA SER A 167 3.15 -1.57 8.06
C SER A 167 2.38 -2.88 7.88
N ILE A 168 2.07 -3.23 6.63
CA ILE A 168 1.33 -4.44 6.29
C ILE A 168 2.08 -5.71 6.68
N SER A 169 3.42 -5.70 6.55
CA SER A 169 4.29 -6.82 6.93
C SER A 169 4.35 -7.08 8.43
N TRP A 170 3.88 -6.12 9.23
CA TRP A 170 3.72 -6.29 10.68
C TRP A 170 2.31 -6.74 11.04
N LEU A 171 1.29 -6.16 10.39
CA LEU A 171 -0.12 -6.52 10.60
C LEU A 171 -0.42 -7.97 10.21
N ASP A 172 0.18 -8.45 9.13
CA ASP A 172 -0.09 -9.80 8.59
C ASP A 172 0.79 -10.88 9.25
N LYS A 173 1.59 -10.54 10.27
CA LYS A 173 2.33 -11.58 11.03
C LYS A 173 1.32 -12.45 11.77
N PRO A 174 1.37 -13.79 11.61
CA PRO A 174 0.58 -14.66 12.45
C PRO A 174 0.97 -14.39 13.91
N VAL A 175 -0.04 -14.25 14.78
CA VAL A 175 0.14 -14.18 16.22
C VAL A 175 0.67 -15.54 16.65
N GLU A 176 1.99 -15.77 16.53
CA GLU A 176 2.61 -16.81 17.32
C GLU A 176 2.50 -16.37 18.78
N GLU A 177 1.70 -17.15 19.47
CA GLU A 177 1.32 -17.05 20.87
C GLU A 177 2.46 -16.54 21.74
N SER A 178 2.19 -15.44 22.42
CA SER A 178 2.77 -15.14 23.72
C SER A 178 2.43 -16.27 24.71
N SER A 179 3.21 -17.35 24.69
CA SER A 179 3.22 -18.32 25.80
C SER A 179 4.65 -18.73 26.19
N ASN A 180 4.97 -18.38 27.45
CA ASN A 180 5.97 -18.92 28.37
C ASN A 180 6.84 -20.10 27.85
N THR A 181 8.13 -20.20 28.16
CA THR A 181 8.62 -20.37 29.54
C THR A 181 10.15 -20.35 29.54
N LYS A 182 10.73 -19.72 30.58
CA LYS A 182 12.11 -19.95 31.05
C LYS A 182 12.51 -21.42 30.93
N LYS A 183 13.53 -21.75 30.14
CA LYS A 183 14.33 -22.96 30.36
C LYS A 183 15.77 -22.57 30.67
N ARG A 184 16.01 -22.33 31.96
CA ARG A 184 17.28 -22.71 32.60
C ARG A 184 17.52 -24.18 32.27
N LYS A 185 18.64 -24.50 31.63
CA LYS A 185 19.23 -25.84 31.71
C LYS A 185 20.57 -25.70 32.41
N GLY A 186 20.54 -25.88 33.74
CA GLY A 186 21.65 -26.51 34.43
C GLY A 186 21.47 -28.02 34.32
N TYR A 187 22.57 -28.74 34.13
CA TYR A 187 22.72 -30.14 34.52
C TYR A 187 24.21 -30.34 34.86
N GLU A 188 24.47 -30.57 36.14
CA GLU A 188 25.71 -31.15 36.67
C GLU A 188 25.71 -32.68 36.43
N MET A 189 26.93 -33.23 36.22
CA MET A 189 27.52 -34.54 36.58
C MET A 189 26.61 -35.81 36.62
N GLU A 190 27.02 -37.02 36.21
CA GLU A 190 28.31 -37.71 36.37
C GLU A 190 28.28 -39.10 35.66
N ASN A 191 29.46 -39.73 35.57
CA ASN A 191 29.77 -41.16 35.43
C ASN A 191 30.11 -41.83 34.07
N GLU A 192 31.43 -41.92 33.88
CA GLU A 192 32.30 -43.12 33.83
C GLU A 192 32.30 -44.09 32.61
N ASP A 193 33.54 -44.20 32.08
CA ASP A 193 34.27 -45.37 31.58
C ASP A 193 33.84 -46.15 30.33
N SER A 194 34.66 -46.02 29.27
CA SER A 194 35.44 -47.14 28.74
C SER A 194 36.49 -46.72 27.68
N LEU A 195 37.77 -46.80 28.06
CA LEU A 195 38.97 -47.29 27.33
C LEU A 195 38.96 -47.34 25.78
N SER A 196 39.94 -46.68 25.13
CA SER A 196 41.16 -47.35 24.64
C SER A 196 42.13 -46.42 23.86
N LEU A 197 43.35 -46.30 24.38
CA LEU A 197 44.67 -46.35 23.71
C LEU A 197 44.87 -45.68 22.33
N LYS A 198 45.73 -44.65 22.27
CA LYS A 198 47.10 -44.76 21.74
C LYS A 198 47.94 -43.48 21.95
N THR A 199 49.06 -43.71 22.63
CA THR A 199 50.37 -43.02 22.65
C THR A 199 50.69 -42.00 21.56
N ASP A 200 51.25 -40.84 21.94
CA ASP A 200 52.69 -40.62 21.75
C ASP A 200 53.31 -39.52 22.63
N LYS A 201 54.54 -39.77 23.07
CA LYS A 201 55.37 -38.96 23.98
C LYS A 201 56.38 -38.10 23.20
N LYS A 202 56.59 -36.85 23.62
CA LYS A 202 57.90 -36.16 23.78
C LYS A 202 57.67 -34.81 24.49
N LYS A 203 57.95 -34.65 25.81
CA LYS A 203 59.22 -34.19 26.45
C LYS A 203 59.88 -33.05 25.65
N SER A 204 60.10 -31.84 26.18
CA SER A 204 60.82 -31.44 27.41
C SER A 204 60.28 -30.09 27.97
N LYS A 205 60.06 -29.91 29.29
CA LYS A 205 61.02 -29.41 30.34
C LYS A 205 61.74 -28.11 29.91
N LYS A 206 61.89 -27.04 30.70
CA LYS A 206 61.59 -26.71 32.13
C LYS A 206 62.09 -25.26 32.36
N HIS A 207 61.45 -24.50 33.26
CA HIS A 207 61.99 -23.38 34.10
C HIS A 207 62.66 -22.17 33.39
N SER A 208 62.77 -20.96 33.94
CA SER A 208 62.20 -20.23 35.09
C SER A 208 62.68 -18.77 34.99
N SER A 209 61.96 -17.87 35.67
CA SER A 209 62.43 -16.68 36.41
C SER A 209 63.21 -15.52 35.71
N ASP A 210 62.58 -14.35 35.84
CA ASP A 210 63.09 -13.10 36.45
C ASP A 210 64.09 -12.15 35.75
N SER A 211 63.55 -10.93 35.53
CA SER A 211 64.08 -9.58 35.77
C SER A 211 65.57 -9.27 35.60
N LEU A 212 65.85 -8.33 34.69
CA LEU A 212 66.25 -6.94 34.98
C LEU A 212 66.06 -6.07 33.73
#